data_AF-A0A2E5C0M7-F1
#
_entry.id   AF-A0A2E5C0M7-F1
#
_cell.length_a   1.000
_cell.length_b   1.000
_cell.length_c   1.000
_cell.angle_alpha   90.00
_cell.angle_beta   90.00
_cell.angle_gamma   90.00
#
_symmetry.space_group_name_H-M   'P 1'
#
loop_
_entity.id
_entity.type
_entity.pdbx_description
1 polymer ?
#
loop_
_entity_poly.entity_id
_entity_poly.type
_entity_poly.pdbx_seq_one_letter_code
_entity_poly.pdbx_strand_id
1 'polypeptide(L)'
;MTFAPLLLLSVFAAALFEQVTLSLFPIYGLQYGLSESTSSLVLGGLIFGNVFMQIPIGWLADVISRRVILIILSFTALAGSILLPILISGSIFLWPMLLIWGGVSYCTYTVALVELEDSFSGASLVAGCGAFSMMWGIGGTLGSPLAGIAMDIFGQVGFTATLGLSFLVLAISAAVMPLRR
;
A
#
# COMPACT_ATOMS: atom_id res chain seq x y z
N MET A 1 20.92 13.01 2.78
CA MET A 1 19.70 13.01 3.61
C MET A 1 18.40 13.16 2.79
N THR A 2 18.45 13.26 1.45
CA THR A 2 17.28 13.61 0.61
C THR A 2 16.25 12.50 0.41
N PHE A 3 16.54 11.24 0.78
CA PHE A 3 15.66 10.09 0.56
C PHE A 3 14.89 9.63 1.80
N ALA A 4 15.24 10.09 3.00
CA ALA A 4 14.52 9.75 4.24
C ALA A 4 13.01 10.07 4.19
N PRO A 5 12.56 11.21 3.61
CA PRO A 5 11.13 11.50 3.46
C PRO A 5 10.40 10.46 2.63
N LEU A 6 11.03 9.93 1.58
CA LEU A 6 10.43 8.93 0.69
C LEU A 6 10.23 7.59 1.40
N LEU A 7 11.19 7.17 2.24
CA LEU A 7 11.07 5.96 3.05
C LEU A 7 9.89 6.08 4.02
N LEU A 8 9.78 7.21 4.72
CA LEU A 8 8.66 7.48 5.61
C LEU A 8 7.31 7.52 4.85
N LEU A 9 7.28 8.12 3.66
CA LEU A 9 6.09 8.14 2.81
C LEU A 9 5.65 6.73 2.38
N SER A 10 6.62 5.85 2.11
CA SER A 10 6.37 4.45 1.78
C SER A 10 5.70 3.72 2.94
N VAL A 11 6.24 3.90 4.16
CA VAL A 11 5.70 3.35 5.41
C VAL A 11 4.29 3.88 5.67
N PHE A 12 4.07 5.19 5.49
CA PHE A 12 2.76 5.82 5.65
C PHE A 12 1.73 5.23 4.67
N ALA A 13 2.09 5.11 3.39
CA ALA A 13 1.20 4.60 2.36
C ALA A 13 0.83 3.12 2.60
N ALA A 14 1.81 2.29 3.00
CA ALA A 14 1.58 0.89 3.36
C ALA A 14 0.65 0.76 4.58
N ALA A 15 0.91 1.52 5.65
CA ALA A 15 0.09 1.48 6.86
C ALA A 15 -1.34 1.99 6.64
N LEU A 16 -1.48 3.07 5.87
CA LEU A 16 -2.77 3.61 5.45
C LEU A 16 -3.53 2.56 4.63
N PHE A 17 -2.88 1.94 3.66
CA PHE A 17 -3.48 0.89 2.83
C PHE A 17 -3.98 -0.29 3.68
N GLU A 18 -3.13 -0.82 4.56
CA GLU A 18 -3.47 -1.94 5.43
C GLU A 18 -4.71 -1.60 6.27
N GLN A 19 -4.70 -0.49 7.00
CA GLN A 19 -5.79 -0.16 7.91
C GLN A 19 -7.09 0.19 7.20
N VAL A 20 -7.02 0.97 6.10
CA VAL A 20 -8.20 1.28 5.29
C VAL A 20 -8.83 0.00 4.74
N THR A 21 -8.00 -0.92 4.25
CA THR A 21 -8.50 -2.16 3.66
C THR A 21 -9.10 -3.09 4.71
N LEU A 22 -8.44 -3.28 5.86
CA LEU A 22 -8.95 -4.12 6.94
C LEU A 22 -10.27 -3.61 7.52
N SER A 23 -10.42 -2.28 7.64
CA SER A 23 -11.59 -1.67 8.28
C SER A 23 -12.76 -1.41 7.35
N LEU A 24 -12.51 -0.98 6.10
CA LEU A 24 -13.55 -0.46 5.21
C LEU A 24 -13.80 -1.34 3.98
N PHE A 25 -12.90 -2.27 3.63
CA PHE A 25 -13.10 -3.11 2.45
C PHE A 25 -14.38 -3.97 2.53
N PRO A 26 -14.75 -4.60 3.66
CA PRO A 26 -16.01 -5.33 3.75
C PRO A 26 -17.23 -4.46 3.48
N ILE A 27 -17.23 -3.23 4.01
CA ILE A 27 -18.29 -2.24 3.80
C ILE A 27 -18.34 -1.83 2.34
N TYR A 28 -17.18 -1.56 1.73
CA TYR A 28 -17.05 -1.26 0.31
C TYR A 28 -17.64 -2.39 -0.55
N GLY A 29 -17.31 -3.65 -0.27
CA GLY A 29 -17.84 -4.81 -0.99
C GLY A 29 -19.37 -4.93 -0.88
N LEU A 30 -19.93 -4.74 0.32
CA LEU A 30 -21.38 -4.75 0.53
C LEU A 30 -22.09 -3.66 -0.29
N GLN A 31 -21.51 -2.45 -0.37
CA GLN A 31 -22.06 -1.36 -1.19
C GLN A 31 -22.05 -1.68 -2.69
N TYR A 32 -21.14 -2.54 -3.16
CA TYR A 32 -21.12 -3.06 -4.53
C TYR A 32 -22.02 -4.29 -4.74
N GLY A 33 -22.82 -4.68 -3.75
CA GLY A 33 -23.77 -5.79 -3.84
C GLY A 33 -23.15 -7.18 -3.59
N LEU A 34 -21.93 -7.25 -3.06
CA LEU A 34 -21.37 -8.52 -2.59
C LEU A 34 -22.10 -8.98 -1.32
N SER A 35 -22.16 -10.29 -1.10
CA SER A 35 -22.58 -10.84 0.20
C SER A 35 -21.51 -10.60 1.26
N GLU A 36 -21.89 -10.60 2.53
CA GLU A 36 -20.95 -10.48 3.67
C GLU A 36 -19.85 -11.56 3.64
N SER A 37 -20.24 -12.79 3.28
CA SER A 37 -19.31 -13.91 3.09
C SER A 37 -18.32 -13.66 1.96
N THR A 38 -18.78 -13.14 0.82
CA THR A 38 -17.93 -12.86 -0.34
C THR A 38 -16.99 -11.69 -0.05
N SER A 39 -17.48 -10.62 0.56
CA SER A 39 -16.64 -9.48 0.98
C SER A 39 -15.49 -9.91 1.90
N SER A 40 -15.78 -10.80 2.86
CA SER A 40 -14.77 -11.35 3.77
C SER A 40 -13.77 -12.25 3.04
N LEU A 41 -14.22 -13.07 2.09
CA LEU A 41 -13.34 -13.90 1.25
C LEU A 41 -12.43 -13.06 0.36
N VAL A 42 -12.95 -12.00 -0.22
CA VAL A 42 -12.21 -11.06 -1.07
C VAL A 42 -11.13 -10.34 -0.25
N LEU A 43 -11.47 -9.87 0.96
CA LEU A 43 -10.48 -9.33 1.90
C LEU A 43 -9.41 -10.37 2.27
N GLY A 44 -9.81 -11.62 2.54
CA GLY A 44 -8.89 -12.73 2.81
C GLY A 44 -7.93 -12.99 1.63
N GLY A 45 -8.43 -12.94 0.40
CA GLY A 45 -7.60 -13.04 -0.81
C GLY A 45 -6.58 -11.90 -0.92
N LEU A 46 -6.97 -10.67 -0.60
CA LEU A 46 -6.07 -9.53 -0.55
C LEU A 46 -4.97 -9.71 0.50
N ILE A 47 -5.32 -10.15 1.71
CA ILE A 47 -4.35 -10.44 2.79
C ILE A 47 -3.42 -11.58 2.40
N PHE A 48 -3.93 -12.63 1.75
CA PHE A 48 -3.10 -13.71 1.23
C PHE A 48 -2.11 -13.20 0.18
N GLY A 49 -2.56 -12.34 -0.74
CA GLY A 49 -1.72 -11.67 -1.72
C GLY A 49 -0.59 -10.86 -1.08
N ASN A 50 -0.90 -10.14 0.00
CA ASN A 50 0.08 -9.43 0.81
C ASN A 50 1.22 -10.35 1.24
N VAL A 51 0.91 -11.45 1.93
CA VAL A 51 1.92 -12.41 2.41
C VAL A 51 2.67 -13.08 1.26
N PHE A 52 1.95 -13.48 0.21
CA PHE A 52 2.54 -14.22 -0.91
C PHE A 52 3.55 -13.38 -1.70
N MET A 53 3.27 -12.09 -1.94
CA MET A 53 4.13 -11.23 -2.75
C MET A 53 5.33 -10.67 -1.97
N GLN A 54 5.34 -10.71 -0.63
CA GLN A 54 6.50 -10.26 0.15
C GLN A 54 7.77 -11.04 -0.20
N ILE A 55 7.69 -12.35 -0.43
CA ILE A 55 8.85 -13.19 -0.78
C ILE A 55 9.43 -12.82 -2.16
N PRO A 56 8.67 -12.84 -3.28
CA PRO A 56 9.21 -12.54 -4.59
C PRO A 56 9.68 -11.09 -4.71
N ILE A 57 8.97 -10.14 -4.11
CA ILE A 57 9.38 -8.73 -4.16
C ILE A 57 10.60 -8.47 -3.27
N GLY A 58 10.71 -9.13 -2.12
CA GLY A 58 11.91 -9.09 -1.30
C GLY A 58 13.14 -9.56 -2.07
N TRP A 59 13.05 -10.73 -2.73
CA TRP A 59 14.13 -11.22 -3.58
C TRP A 59 14.44 -10.28 -4.75
N LEU A 60 13.41 -9.69 -5.37
CA LEU A 60 13.60 -8.72 -6.45
C LEU A 60 14.33 -7.45 -5.96
N ALA A 61 14.09 -7.04 -4.71
CA ALA A 61 14.75 -5.89 -4.06
C ALA A 61 16.23 -6.09 -3.79
N ASP A 62 16.68 -7.34 -3.73
CA ASP A 62 18.09 -7.66 -3.59
C ASP A 62 18.86 -7.56 -4.93
N VAL A 63 18.16 -7.68 -6.07
CA VAL A 63 18.81 -7.76 -7.40
C VAL A 63 18.53 -6.56 -8.32
N ILE A 64 17.44 -5.82 -8.10
CA ILE A 64 17.08 -4.61 -8.86
C ILE A 64 17.24 -3.38 -7.95
N SER A 65 17.58 -2.24 -8.56
CA SER A 65 17.56 -0.94 -7.86
C SER A 65 16.23 -0.74 -7.13
N ARG A 66 16.32 -0.50 -5.82
CA ARG A 66 15.16 -0.33 -4.93
C ARG A 66 14.25 0.81 -5.35
N ARG A 67 14.83 1.85 -5.97
CA ARG A 67 14.08 2.95 -6.58
C ARG A 67 13.12 2.47 -7.65
N VAL A 68 13.61 1.65 -8.57
CA VAL A 68 12.83 1.14 -9.70
C VAL A 68 11.69 0.28 -9.19
N ILE A 69 11.96 -0.57 -8.19
CA ILE A 69 10.93 -1.38 -7.56
C ILE A 69 9.89 -0.52 -6.87
N LEU A 70 10.30 0.46 -6.05
CA LEU A 70 9.35 1.32 -5.34
C LEU A 70 8.43 2.08 -6.31
N ILE A 71 8.96 2.56 -7.44
CA ILE A 71 8.17 3.18 -8.51
C ILE A 71 7.17 2.17 -9.09
N ILE A 72 7.62 0.97 -9.46
CA ILE A 72 6.77 -0.09 -10.02
C ILE A 72 5.65 -0.46 -9.03
N LEU A 73 5.99 -0.68 -7.77
CA LEU A 73 5.03 -1.03 -6.73
C LEU A 73 3.98 0.07 -6.54
N SER A 74 4.43 1.34 -6.48
CA SER A 74 3.53 2.48 -6.29
C SER A 74 2.57 2.66 -7.46
N PHE A 75 3.06 2.53 -8.70
CA PHE A 75 2.20 2.59 -9.88
C PHE A 75 1.24 1.39 -9.97
N THR A 76 1.70 0.20 -9.58
CA THR A 76 0.85 -1.01 -9.58
C THR A 76 -0.24 -0.90 -8.50
N ALA A 77 0.09 -0.36 -7.34
CA ALA A 77 -0.85 -0.09 -6.26
C ALA A 77 -1.89 0.98 -6.67
N LEU A 78 -1.46 2.06 -7.31
CA LEU A 78 -2.34 3.07 -7.91
C LEU A 78 -3.27 2.46 -8.96
N ALA A 79 -2.73 1.66 -9.88
CA ALA A 79 -3.51 1.00 -10.92
C ALA A 79 -4.56 0.06 -10.32
N GLY A 80 -4.21 -0.71 -9.27
CA GLY A 80 -5.16 -1.56 -8.57
C GLY A 80 -6.29 -0.77 -7.91
N SER A 81 -6.01 0.41 -7.33
CA SER A 81 -7.04 1.30 -6.78
C SER A 81 -8.02 1.80 -7.86
N ILE A 82 -7.53 2.08 -9.07
CA ILE A 82 -8.37 2.50 -10.21
C ILE A 82 -9.17 1.34 -10.80
N LEU A 83 -8.60 0.14 -10.82
CA LEU A 83 -9.23 -1.06 -11.38
C LEU A 83 -10.26 -1.70 -10.45
N LEU A 84 -10.13 -1.52 -9.13
CA LEU A 84 -11.02 -2.15 -8.15
C LEU A 84 -12.52 -1.89 -8.41
N PRO A 85 -12.99 -0.64 -8.64
CA PRO A 85 -14.40 -0.35 -8.92
C PRO A 85 -14.95 -1.05 -10.17
N ILE A 86 -14.07 -1.32 -11.15
CA ILE A 86 -14.43 -1.91 -12.44
C ILE A 86 -14.54 -3.43 -12.29
N LEU A 87 -13.67 -4.05 -11.49
CA LEU A 87 -13.57 -5.50 -11.37
C LEU A 87 -14.46 -6.09 -10.27
N ILE A 88 -14.80 -5.29 -9.26
CA ILE A 88 -15.55 -5.78 -8.08
C ILE A 88 -16.98 -6.25 -8.40
N SER A 89 -17.55 -5.82 -9.53
CA SER A 89 -18.90 -6.16 -10.01
C SER A 89 -19.04 -7.58 -10.61
N GLY A 90 -18.15 -8.52 -10.26
CA GLY A 90 -18.26 -9.94 -10.63
C GLY A 90 -17.25 -10.42 -11.69
N SER A 91 -16.18 -9.66 -11.95
CA SER A 91 -15.14 -10.09 -12.89
C SER A 91 -14.26 -11.20 -12.32
N ILE A 92 -13.97 -12.24 -13.12
CA ILE A 92 -13.02 -13.29 -12.74
C ILE A 92 -11.60 -12.76 -12.53
N PHE A 93 -11.27 -11.61 -13.13
CA PHE A 93 -9.98 -10.94 -12.99
C PHE A 93 -9.81 -10.24 -11.63
N LEU A 94 -10.87 -10.14 -10.82
CA LEU A 94 -10.80 -9.55 -9.48
C LEU A 94 -9.79 -10.30 -8.58
N TRP A 95 -9.86 -11.63 -8.56
CA TRP A 95 -8.99 -12.46 -7.72
C TRP A 95 -7.49 -12.29 -7.97
N PRO A 96 -6.97 -12.46 -9.20
CA PRO A 96 -5.55 -12.24 -9.46
C PRO A 96 -5.15 -10.78 -9.23
N MET A 97 -6.03 -9.83 -9.52
CA MET A 97 -5.77 -8.41 -9.26
C MET A 97 -5.62 -8.12 -7.76
N LEU A 98 -6.47 -8.67 -6.90
CA LEU A 98 -6.38 -8.52 -5.44
C LEU A 98 -5.11 -9.15 -4.87
N LEU A 99 -4.71 -10.32 -5.38
CA LEU A 99 -3.47 -10.96 -4.97
C LEU A 99 -2.27 -10.07 -5.25
N ILE A 100 -2.22 -9.48 -6.45
CA ILE A 100 -1.14 -8.57 -6.84
C ILE A 100 -1.24 -7.28 -6.03
N TRP A 101 -2.43 -6.68 -5.93
CA TRP A 101 -2.64 -5.37 -5.31
C TRP A 101 -2.38 -5.37 -3.80
N GLY A 102 -2.87 -6.38 -3.08
CA GLY A 102 -2.56 -6.55 -1.65
C GLY A 102 -1.07 -6.73 -1.41
N GLY A 103 -0.42 -7.53 -2.28
CA GLY A 103 1.01 -7.76 -2.33
C GLY A 103 1.85 -6.50 -2.49
N VAL A 104 1.70 -5.86 -3.64
CA VAL A 104 2.56 -4.73 -4.06
C VAL A 104 2.41 -3.53 -3.14
N SER A 105 1.21 -3.30 -2.60
CA SER A 105 0.94 -2.18 -1.70
C SER A 105 1.76 -2.29 -0.41
N TYR A 106 1.82 -3.47 0.19
CA TYR A 106 2.58 -3.70 1.42
C TYR A 106 4.08 -3.81 1.19
N CYS A 107 4.50 -4.35 0.04
CA CYS A 107 5.92 -4.49 -0.29
C CYS A 107 6.67 -3.13 -0.36
N THR A 108 5.95 -2.01 -0.49
CA THR A 108 6.56 -0.67 -0.39
C THR A 108 7.22 -0.44 0.97
N TYR A 109 6.64 -0.97 2.05
CA TYR A 109 7.24 -0.96 3.39
C TYR A 109 8.50 -1.83 3.44
N THR A 110 8.46 -3.04 2.88
CA THR A 110 9.61 -3.96 2.84
C THR A 110 10.80 -3.31 2.13
N VAL A 111 10.58 -2.71 0.97
CA VAL A 111 11.64 -2.01 0.23
C VAL A 111 12.19 -0.82 1.03
N ALA A 112 11.32 -0.09 1.73
CA ALA A 112 11.75 1.02 2.56
C ALA A 112 12.59 0.58 3.77
N LEU A 113 12.26 -0.58 4.35
CA LEU A 113 13.01 -1.17 5.47
C LEU A 113 14.39 -1.63 5.04
N VAL A 114 14.50 -2.33 3.91
CA VAL A 114 15.79 -2.76 3.35
C VAL A 114 16.68 -1.54 3.06
N GLU A 115 16.13 -0.49 2.44
CA GLU A 115 16.91 0.73 2.16
C GLU A 115 17.33 1.48 3.43
N LEU A 116 16.53 1.42 4.50
CA LEU A 116 16.89 1.97 5.80
C LEU A 116 18.07 1.23 6.42
N GLU A 117 18.03 -0.11 6.43
CA GLU A 117 19.08 -0.97 6.99
C GLU A 117 20.41 -0.79 6.25
N ASP A 118 20.37 -0.65 4.93
CA ASP A 118 21.58 -0.43 4.13
C ASP A 118 22.14 0.98 4.26
N SER A 119 21.28 1.97 4.50
CA SER A 119 21.69 3.38 4.56
C SER A 119 22.16 3.84 5.94
N PHE A 120 21.74 3.16 7.01
CA PHE A 120 21.95 3.60 8.38
C PHE A 120 22.45 2.45 9.27
N SER A 121 23.35 2.76 10.21
CA SER A 121 23.91 1.78 11.14
C SER A 121 23.92 2.29 12.59
N GLY A 122 23.97 1.35 13.55
CA GLY A 122 24.05 1.66 14.98
C GLY A 122 22.86 2.49 15.47
N ALA A 123 23.13 3.56 16.22
CA ALA A 123 22.09 4.41 16.81
C ALA A 123 21.17 5.08 15.77
N SER A 124 21.69 5.38 14.58
CA SER A 124 20.90 5.99 13.51
C SER A 124 19.86 5.05 12.91
N LEU A 125 20.17 3.75 12.82
CA LEU A 125 19.23 2.72 12.38
C LEU A 125 18.08 2.57 13.39
N VAL A 126 18.42 2.52 14.69
CA VAL A 126 17.41 2.45 15.77
C VAL A 126 16.46 3.65 15.72
N ALA A 127 16.99 4.86 15.52
CA ALA A 127 16.18 6.06 15.35
C ALA A 127 15.28 5.98 14.10
N GLY A 128 15.80 5.43 13.00
CA GLY A 128 15.06 5.17 11.76
C GLY A 128 13.88 4.23 11.97
N CYS A 129 14.10 3.09 12.65
CA CYS A 129 13.03 2.16 13.00
C CYS A 129 11.97 2.81 13.89
N GLY A 130 12.38 3.66 14.84
CA GLY A 130 11.46 4.46 15.65
C GLY A 130 10.59 5.40 14.80
N ALA A 131 11.20 6.08 13.82
CA ALA A 131 10.47 6.94 12.89
C ALA A 131 9.51 6.14 11.99
N PHE A 132 9.88 4.93 11.57
CA PHE A 132 9.01 4.01 10.83
C PHE A 132 7.80 3.60 11.66
N SER A 133 8.00 3.16 12.90
CA SER A 133 6.91 2.79 13.80
C SER A 133 5.95 3.96 14.06
N MET A 134 6.50 5.17 14.26
CA MET A 134 5.69 6.38 14.41
C MET A 134 4.87 6.66 13.15
N MET A 135 5.49 6.58 11.97
CA MET A 135 4.81 6.85 10.71
C MET A 135 3.75 5.80 10.38
N TRP A 136 3.99 4.53 10.73
CA TRP A 136 3.01 3.47 10.66
C TRP A 136 1.79 3.78 11.52
N GLY A 137 2.01 4.20 12.78
CA GLY A 137 0.95 4.60 13.68
C GLY A 137 0.12 5.77 13.12
N ILE A 138 0.78 6.77 12.53
CA ILE A 138 0.10 7.91 11.90
C ILE A 138 -0.73 7.46 10.69
N GLY A 139 -0.14 6.69 9.77
CA GLY A 139 -0.83 6.20 8.57
C GLY A 139 -2.02 5.30 8.91
N GLY A 140 -1.83 4.39 9.86
CA GLY A 140 -2.89 3.49 10.31
C GLY A 140 -4.01 4.19 11.08
N THR A 141 -3.69 5.19 11.89
CA THR A 141 -4.71 5.93 12.68
C THR A 141 -5.48 6.92 11.81
N LEU A 142 -4.81 7.62 10.89
CA LEU A 142 -5.46 8.60 10.03
C LEU A 142 -6.12 7.96 8.81
N GLY A 143 -5.66 6.79 8.36
CA GLY A 143 -6.12 6.15 7.14
C GLY A 143 -7.62 5.90 7.13
N SER A 144 -8.13 5.11 8.08
CA SER A 144 -9.55 4.73 8.12
C SER A 144 -10.49 5.93 8.28
N PRO A 145 -10.25 6.90 9.19
CA PRO A 145 -11.08 8.10 9.26
C PRO A 145 -11.08 8.92 7.97
N LEU A 146 -9.92 9.11 7.33
CA LEU A 146 -9.83 9.86 6.07
C LEU A 146 -10.58 9.16 4.93
N ALA A 147 -10.42 7.83 4.82
CA ALA A 147 -11.13 7.04 3.84
C ALA A 147 -12.65 7.01 4.13
N GLY A 148 -13.06 6.91 5.39
CA GLY A 148 -14.46 6.97 5.80
C GLY A 148 -15.12 8.30 5.44
N ILE A 149 -14.48 9.43 5.79
CA ILE A 149 -14.97 10.77 5.39
C ILE A 149 -15.04 10.89 3.87
N ALA A 150 -14.04 10.38 3.15
CA ALA A 150 -14.06 10.39 1.69
C ALA A 150 -15.22 9.54 1.15
N MET A 151 -15.54 8.41 1.79
CA MET A 151 -16.69 7.57 1.43
C MET A 151 -18.03 8.25 1.72
N ASP A 152 -18.12 9.04 2.79
CA ASP A 152 -19.34 9.80 3.11
C ASP A 152 -19.62 10.90 2.09
N ILE A 153 -18.56 11.57 1.59
CA ILE A 153 -18.68 12.69 0.65
C ILE A 153 -18.82 12.23 -0.80
N PHE A 154 -17.98 11.26 -1.22
CA PHE A 154 -17.85 10.83 -2.62
C PHE A 154 -18.43 9.43 -2.88
N GLY A 155 -19.07 8.83 -1.88
CA GLY A 155 -19.59 7.47 -1.96
C GLY A 155 -18.48 6.43 -2.09
N GLN A 156 -18.78 5.34 -2.81
CA GLN A 156 -17.85 4.24 -3.06
C GLN A 156 -16.47 4.69 -3.58
N VAL A 157 -16.43 5.73 -4.43
CA VAL A 157 -15.18 6.23 -5.02
C VAL A 157 -14.20 6.74 -3.96
N GLY A 158 -14.70 7.23 -2.82
CA GLY A 158 -13.88 7.73 -1.72
C GLY A 158 -12.86 6.71 -1.20
N PHE A 159 -13.26 5.44 -1.08
CA PHE A 159 -12.36 4.35 -0.68
C PHE A 159 -11.16 4.22 -1.62
N THR A 160 -11.44 4.07 -2.91
CA THR A 160 -10.41 3.88 -3.94
C THR A 160 -9.61 5.15 -4.21
N ALA A 161 -10.21 6.33 -4.06
CA ALA A 161 -9.53 7.61 -4.21
C ALA A 161 -8.50 7.83 -3.10
N THR A 162 -8.83 7.53 -1.84
CA THR A 162 -7.88 7.69 -0.73
C THR A 162 -6.66 6.79 -0.90
N LEU A 163 -6.87 5.52 -1.27
CA LEU A 163 -5.77 4.60 -1.58
C LEU A 163 -5.00 5.00 -2.84
N GLY A 164 -5.69 5.37 -3.91
CA GLY A 164 -5.06 5.81 -5.15
C GLY A 164 -4.20 7.06 -4.94
N LEU A 165 -4.70 8.06 -4.24
CA LEU A 165 -3.97 9.30 -3.98
C LEU A 165 -2.73 9.08 -3.12
N SER A 166 -2.78 8.21 -2.10
CA SER A 166 -1.60 7.91 -1.28
C SER A 166 -0.46 7.29 -2.13
N PHE A 167 -0.79 6.32 -2.98
CA PHE A 167 0.18 5.70 -3.88
C PHE A 167 0.60 6.60 -5.04
N LEU A 168 -0.25 7.52 -5.51
CA LEU A 168 0.12 8.53 -6.49
C LEU A 168 1.18 9.49 -5.92
N VAL A 169 0.98 9.98 -4.69
CA VAL A 169 1.95 10.83 -3.99
C VAL A 169 3.27 10.08 -3.81
N LEU A 170 3.22 8.79 -3.45
CA LEU A 170 4.41 7.96 -3.33
C LEU A 170 5.13 7.79 -4.68
N ALA A 171 4.40 7.47 -5.75
CA ALA A 171 4.95 7.28 -7.09
C ALA A 171 5.64 8.55 -7.62
N ILE A 172 4.99 9.71 -7.49
CA ILE A 172 5.57 11.01 -7.87
C ILE A 172 6.82 11.29 -7.03
N SER A 173 6.75 11.08 -5.72
CA SER A 173 7.89 11.31 -4.82
C SER A 173 9.08 10.40 -5.18
N ALA A 174 8.83 9.14 -5.51
CA ALA A 174 9.87 8.19 -5.93
C ALA A 174 10.48 8.56 -7.30
N ALA A 175 9.67 9.11 -8.20
CA ALA A 175 10.11 9.58 -9.51
C ALA A 175 10.97 10.86 -9.41
N VAL A 176 10.65 11.76 -8.48
CA VAL A 176 11.36 13.04 -8.31
C VAL A 176 12.59 12.90 -7.41
N MET A 177 12.52 12.12 -6.33
CA MET A 177 13.61 12.02 -5.36
C MET A 177 14.68 11.01 -5.79
N PRO A 178 15.98 11.36 -5.74
CA PRO A 178 17.04 10.41 -6.00
C PRO A 178 17.21 9.45 -4.82
N LEU A 179 16.77 8.20 -4.99
CA LEU A 179 17.24 7.07 -4.19
C LEU A 179 18.61 6.61 -4.72
N ARG A 180 19.52 6.26 -3.80
CA ARG A 180 20.82 5.69 -4.20
C ARG A 180 20.57 4.27 -4.76
N ARG A 181 21.43 3.88 -5.71
CA ARG A 181 21.28 2.61 -6.44
C ARG A 181 21.33 1.42 -5.52
#